data_AF-A0A124G015-F1
#
_entry.id   AF-A0A124G015-F1
#
_cell.length_a   1.000
_cell.length_b   1.000
_cell.length_c   1.000
_cell.angle_alpha   90.00
_cell.angle_beta   90.00
_cell.angle_gamma   90.00
#
_symmetry.space_group_name_H-M   'P 1'
#
loop_
_entity.id
_entity.type
_entity.pdbx_description
1 polymer ?
#
loop_
_entity_poly.entity_id
_entity_poly.type
_entity_poly.pdbx_seq_one_letter_code
_entity_poly.pdbx_strand_id
1 'polypeptide(L)'
;MSMRDIFQGSPFGGGGGEPRRQIRPLRFRKSVWILFGIVLLLAVVIPATATFYTDMLWFRERGLSQVFWTRLIPQWILFAIAAAAAFLIFSLNWLKARRSAIKDLASSFPEEAGDMPLRASAVVVAIIAGALAVMNGLGIRSEWMTVLQFFNRTPFGKSDPLFGKDIAFYVFEIPFLAMLQGWLLNTLIMALMGVALIVFLAAFPRMREENRIYIPSHARSHLSILVAVTVLVWGAGMWLERFNILLSQEGVVFGAGYTDVHVRLFAINVMIALSVVVAALLVANLYKRTWRLAIAGGILLVGTSLILRGLVPGIVQKYVVEPNEFS
;
A
#
# COMPACT_ATOMS: atom_id res chain seq x y z
N MET A 1 48.72 -30.99 -44.99
CA MET A 1 47.96 -29.77 -44.66
C MET A 1 46.68 -30.23 -43.97
N SER A 2 46.59 -30.07 -42.64
CA SER A 2 45.52 -30.68 -41.83
C SER A 2 44.41 -29.67 -41.51
N MET A 3 43.17 -30.14 -41.40
CA MET A 3 41.92 -29.38 -41.21
C MET A 3 41.83 -28.55 -39.91
N ARG A 4 42.90 -28.50 -39.09
CA ARG A 4 42.96 -27.77 -37.82
C ARG A 4 43.46 -26.33 -37.95
N ASP A 5 44.05 -25.97 -39.09
CA ASP A 5 44.69 -24.65 -39.27
C ASP A 5 43.73 -23.57 -39.80
N ILE A 6 42.49 -23.93 -40.16
CA ILE A 6 41.52 -23.02 -40.81
C ILE A 6 40.71 -22.17 -39.80
N PHE A 7 40.65 -22.55 -38.53
CA PHE A 7 39.80 -21.89 -37.53
C PHE A 7 40.54 -21.04 -36.47
N GLN A 8 41.85 -20.81 -36.61
CA GLN A 8 42.62 -19.99 -35.65
C GLN A 8 42.87 -18.53 -36.10
N GLY A 9 42.31 -18.09 -37.23
CA GLY A 9 42.42 -16.71 -37.68
C GLY A 9 41.10 -15.95 -37.49
N SER A 10 40.88 -15.35 -36.32
CA SER A 10 39.85 -14.30 -36.20
C SER A 10 40.26 -13.10 -37.07
N PRO A 11 39.42 -12.58 -37.97
CA PRO A 11 39.77 -11.48 -38.88
C PRO A 11 39.91 -10.12 -38.18
N PHE A 12 39.71 -10.08 -36.86
CA PHE A 12 39.97 -8.91 -36.03
C PHE A 12 41.40 -8.99 -35.52
N GLY A 13 42.31 -8.42 -36.30
CA GLY A 13 43.71 -8.25 -35.94
C GLY A 13 43.87 -7.62 -34.56
N GLY A 14 44.99 -7.96 -33.92
CA GLY A 14 45.39 -7.44 -32.62
C GLY A 14 45.42 -5.91 -32.60
N GLY A 15 44.31 -5.32 -32.20
CA GLY A 15 44.27 -3.95 -31.71
C GLY A 15 44.92 -3.96 -30.33
N GLY A 16 46.10 -3.35 -30.25
CA GLY A 16 46.74 -3.05 -28.97
C GLY A 16 45.70 -2.47 -28.01
N GLY A 17 45.60 -3.05 -26.82
CA GLY A 17 44.63 -2.65 -25.83
C GLY A 17 44.80 -1.17 -25.51
N GLU A 18 43.96 -0.32 -26.11
CA GLU A 18 43.80 1.04 -25.61
C GLU A 18 43.43 0.91 -24.13
N PRO A 19 44.11 1.65 -23.24
CA PRO A 19 43.77 1.62 -21.83
C PRO A 19 42.30 2.03 -21.73
N ARG A 20 41.44 1.11 -21.26
CA ARG A 20 40.04 1.42 -20.93
C ARG A 20 40.05 2.72 -20.14
N ARG A 21 39.62 3.84 -20.76
CA ARG A 21 39.54 5.14 -20.09
C ARG A 21 38.66 4.93 -18.86
N GLN A 22 39.30 4.82 -17.69
CA GLN A 22 38.60 4.86 -16.42
C GLN A 22 37.95 6.23 -16.37
N ILE A 23 36.64 6.28 -16.60
CA ILE A 23 35.85 7.48 -16.38
C ILE A 23 35.97 7.77 -14.88
N ARG A 24 36.85 8.70 -14.51
CA ARG A 24 36.99 9.13 -13.11
C ARG A 24 35.62 9.62 -12.66
N PRO A 25 35.02 9.08 -11.59
CA PRO A 25 33.75 9.59 -11.10
C PRO A 25 33.95 11.05 -10.73
N LEU A 26 33.07 11.93 -11.21
CA LEU A 26 33.06 13.35 -10.84
C LEU A 26 32.91 13.44 -9.32
N ARG A 27 34.04 13.62 -8.62
CA ARG A 27 34.06 13.83 -7.16
C ARG A 27 33.62 15.26 -6.88
N PHE A 28 32.31 15.47 -6.81
CA PHE A 28 31.75 16.72 -6.32
C PHE A 28 32.15 16.94 -4.85
N ARG A 29 32.68 18.12 -4.53
CA ARG A 29 32.99 18.52 -3.16
C ARG A 29 31.69 18.53 -2.33
N LYS A 30 31.76 18.11 -1.05
CA LYS A 30 30.61 18.11 -0.12
C LYS A 30 29.87 19.47 -0.10
N SER A 31 30.59 20.58 -0.28
CA SER A 31 30.02 21.94 -0.37
C SER A 31 29.05 22.13 -1.53
N VAL A 32 29.26 21.47 -2.68
CA VAL A 32 28.36 21.55 -3.84
C VAL A 32 27.03 20.86 -3.53
N TRP A 33 27.05 19.71 -2.85
CA TRP A 33 25.84 19.01 -2.41
C TRP A 33 25.07 19.78 -1.35
N ILE A 34 25.78 20.44 -0.41
CA ILE A 34 25.14 21.31 0.59
C ILE A 34 24.49 22.50 -0.09
N LEU A 35 25.19 23.19 -1.00
CA LEU A 35 24.63 24.31 -1.75
C LEU A 35 23.41 23.88 -2.56
N PHE A 36 23.49 22.75 -3.27
CA PHE A 36 22.36 22.19 -4.01
C PHE A 36 21.16 21.90 -3.11
N GLY A 37 21.37 21.30 -1.94
CA GLY A 37 20.32 21.04 -0.96
C GLY A 37 19.68 22.32 -0.42
N ILE A 38 20.47 23.36 -0.14
CA ILE A 38 19.96 24.68 0.30
C ILE A 38 19.14 25.32 -0.82
N VAL A 39 19.63 25.32 -2.07
CA VAL A 39 18.90 25.89 -3.21
C VAL A 39 17.58 25.17 -3.42
N LEU A 40 17.57 23.84 -3.33
CA LEU A 40 16.36 23.03 -3.47
C LEU A 40 15.37 23.31 -2.32
N LEU A 41 15.86 23.44 -1.09
CA LEU A 41 15.04 23.82 0.06
C LEU A 41 14.39 25.19 -0.15
N LEU A 42 15.17 26.19 -0.55
CA LEU A 42 14.67 27.54 -0.80
C LEU A 42 13.67 27.59 -1.96
N ALA A 43 13.91 26.82 -3.03
CA ALA A 43 13.01 26.71 -4.17
C ALA A 43 11.63 26.15 -3.79
N VAL A 44 11.52 25.37 -2.70
CA VAL A 44 10.25 24.86 -2.17
C VAL A 44 9.66 25.81 -1.12
N VAL A 45 10.47 26.29 -0.18
CA VAL A 45 9.99 27.07 0.99
C VAL A 45 9.51 28.46 0.58
N ILE A 46 10.19 29.14 -0.34
CA ILE A 46 9.83 30.51 -0.73
C ILE A 46 8.44 30.55 -1.40
N PRO A 47 8.16 29.77 -2.46
CA PRO A 47 6.84 29.79 -3.09
C PRO A 47 5.73 29.29 -2.16
N ALA A 48 6.01 28.28 -1.33
CA ALA A 48 5.04 27.76 -0.35
C ALA A 48 4.67 28.80 0.71
N THR A 49 5.64 29.57 1.20
CA THR A 49 5.39 30.63 2.19
C THR A 49 4.68 31.82 1.55
N ALA A 50 5.06 32.19 0.32
CA ALA A 50 4.41 33.27 -0.41
C ALA A 50 2.93 32.95 -0.67
N THR A 51 2.62 31.77 -1.21
CA THR A 51 1.24 31.31 -1.45
C THR A 51 0.43 31.25 -0.15
N PHE A 52 1.00 30.70 0.92
CA PHE A 52 0.36 30.68 2.24
C PHE A 52 0.02 32.09 2.76
N TYR A 53 0.97 33.01 2.68
CA TYR A 53 0.80 34.37 3.19
C TYR A 53 -0.21 35.16 2.35
N THR A 54 -0.14 35.05 1.02
CA THR A 54 -1.08 35.69 0.11
C THR A 54 -2.51 35.16 0.31
N ASP A 55 -2.69 33.84 0.43
CA ASP A 55 -3.99 33.25 0.76
C ASP A 55 -4.53 33.80 2.09
N MET A 56 -3.70 33.82 3.13
CA MET A 56 -4.13 34.28 4.45
C MET A 56 -4.56 35.75 4.45
N LEU A 57 -3.83 36.63 3.74
CA LEU A 57 -4.22 38.02 3.55
C LEU A 57 -5.54 38.14 2.79
N TRP A 58 -5.70 37.39 1.70
CA TRP A 58 -6.91 37.41 0.89
C TRP A 58 -8.16 36.99 1.70
N PHE A 59 -8.07 35.91 2.48
CA PHE A 59 -9.18 35.47 3.33
C PHE A 59 -9.50 36.49 4.43
N ARG A 60 -8.48 37.15 4.99
CA ARG A 60 -8.66 38.21 5.99
C ARG A 60 -9.36 39.43 5.40
N GLU A 61 -8.96 39.88 4.21
CA GLU A 61 -9.56 41.03 3.53
C GLU A 61 -11.03 40.79 3.16
N ARG A 62 -11.40 39.54 2.85
CA ARG A 62 -12.79 39.15 2.56
C ARG A 62 -13.64 38.91 3.82
N GLY A 63 -13.09 39.06 5.03
CA GLY A 63 -13.79 38.71 6.28
C GLY A 63 -14.02 37.21 6.47
N LEU A 64 -13.36 36.37 5.67
CA LEU A 64 -13.52 34.90 5.64
C LEU A 64 -12.38 34.18 6.40
N SER A 65 -11.73 34.85 7.36
CA SER A 65 -10.61 34.29 8.14
C SER A 65 -10.95 32.94 8.79
N GLN A 66 -12.19 32.78 9.28
CA GLN A 66 -12.63 31.51 9.86
C GLN A 66 -12.56 30.35 8.85
N VAL A 67 -12.97 30.56 7.60
CA VAL A 67 -12.96 29.53 6.54
C VAL A 67 -11.55 29.06 6.24
N PHE A 68 -10.57 29.97 6.26
CA PHE A 68 -9.15 29.62 6.08
C PHE A 68 -8.68 28.61 7.13
N TRP A 69 -9.00 28.85 8.41
CA TRP A 69 -8.61 27.97 9.51
C TRP A 69 -9.42 26.67 9.54
N THR A 70 -10.71 26.70 9.21
CA THR A 70 -11.56 25.50 9.08
C THR A 70 -11.10 24.58 7.96
N ARG A 71 -10.43 25.11 6.93
CA ARG A 71 -9.76 24.33 5.89
C ARG A 71 -8.39 23.81 6.36
N LEU A 72 -7.56 24.69 6.91
CA LEU A 72 -6.14 24.41 7.13
C LEU A 72 -5.87 23.53 8.37
N ILE A 73 -6.58 23.76 9.47
CA ILE A 73 -6.35 23.03 10.73
C ILE A 73 -6.67 21.54 10.55
N PRO A 74 -7.84 21.14 10.00
CA PRO A 74 -8.14 19.72 9.80
C PRO A 74 -7.16 19.01 8.87
N GLN A 75 -6.65 19.70 7.83
CA GLN A 75 -5.61 19.14 6.96
C GLN A 75 -4.36 18.73 7.74
N TRP A 76 -3.84 19.61 8.59
CA TRP A 76 -2.62 19.33 9.35
C TRP A 76 -2.85 18.37 10.52
N ILE A 77 -4.01 18.42 11.16
CA ILE A 77 -4.41 17.41 12.17
C ILE A 77 -4.47 16.02 11.53
N LEU A 78 -5.16 15.91 10.39
CA LEU A 78 -5.33 14.65 9.68
C LEU A 78 -3.98 14.10 9.19
N PHE A 79 -3.12 14.97 8.63
CA PHE A 79 -1.73 14.63 8.33
C PHE A 79 -0.98 14.09 9.55
N ALA A 80 -1.03 14.81 10.68
CA ALA A 80 -0.27 14.45 11.87
C ALA A 80 -0.73 13.11 12.47
N ILE A 81 -2.05 12.88 12.54
CA ILE A 81 -2.62 11.63 13.04
C ILE A 81 -2.25 10.46 12.12
N ALA A 82 -2.43 10.62 10.80
CA ALA A 82 -2.11 9.58 9.83
C ALA A 82 -0.60 9.28 9.81
N ALA A 83 0.26 10.30 9.79
CA ALA A 83 1.71 10.12 9.83
C ALA A 83 2.15 9.47 11.16
N ALA A 84 1.61 9.88 12.30
CA ALA A 84 1.95 9.26 13.59
C ALA A 84 1.52 7.79 13.64
N ALA A 85 0.30 7.47 13.21
CA ALA A 85 -0.20 6.10 13.17
C ALA A 85 0.60 5.21 12.20
N ALA A 86 0.90 5.72 10.99
CA ALA A 86 1.74 5.02 10.02
C ALA A 86 3.17 4.81 10.57
N PHE A 87 3.76 5.82 11.21
CA PHE A 87 5.08 5.72 11.83
C PHE A 87 5.11 4.63 12.90
N LEU A 88 4.09 4.56 13.76
CA LEU A 88 3.97 3.51 14.77
C LEU A 88 3.87 2.13 14.11
N ILE A 89 3.00 1.97 13.11
CA ILE A 89 2.84 0.70 12.40
C ILE A 89 4.16 0.27 11.73
N PHE A 90 4.82 1.17 10.99
CA PHE A 90 6.08 0.89 10.31
C PHE A 90 7.21 0.58 11.29
N SER A 91 7.44 1.46 12.27
CA SER A 91 8.54 1.31 13.24
C SER A 91 8.38 0.04 14.08
N LEU A 92 7.18 -0.26 14.59
CA LEU A 92 6.94 -1.47 15.37
C LEU A 92 7.17 -2.74 14.55
N ASN A 93 6.66 -2.79 13.32
CA ASN A 93 6.83 -3.97 12.46
C ASN A 93 8.28 -4.12 11.98
N TRP A 94 8.92 -3.06 11.50
CA TRP A 94 10.25 -3.13 10.90
C TRP A 94 11.35 -3.28 11.96
N LEU A 95 11.23 -2.64 13.12
CA LEU A 95 12.18 -2.86 14.21
C LEU A 95 12.06 -4.27 14.80
N LYS A 96 10.84 -4.81 14.91
CA LYS A 96 10.62 -6.21 15.33
C LYS A 96 11.21 -7.20 14.32
N ALA A 97 10.93 -7.01 13.03
CA ALA A 97 11.49 -7.82 11.95
C ALA A 97 13.01 -7.76 11.94
N ARG A 98 13.59 -6.56 12.06
CA ARG A 98 15.04 -6.33 12.13
C ARG A 98 15.67 -7.06 13.32
N ARG A 99 15.09 -6.95 14.52
CA ARG A 99 15.62 -7.65 15.70
C ARG A 99 15.63 -9.17 15.50
N SER A 100 14.56 -9.73 14.94
CA SER A 100 14.49 -11.17 14.64
C SER A 100 15.50 -11.57 13.57
N ALA A 101 15.66 -10.76 12.53
CA ALA A 101 16.60 -10.99 11.42
C ALA A 101 18.06 -11.01 11.89
N ILE A 102 18.46 -10.03 12.72
CA ILE A 102 19.81 -9.97 13.27
C ILE A 102 20.12 -11.17 14.17
N LYS A 103 19.15 -11.61 14.98
CA LYS A 103 19.33 -12.79 15.83
C LYS A 103 19.57 -14.06 15.01
N ASP A 104 18.80 -14.23 13.92
CA ASP A 104 18.95 -15.37 13.01
C ASP A 104 20.29 -15.32 12.27
N LEU A 105 20.69 -14.14 11.79
CA LEU A 105 22.00 -13.90 11.16
C LEU A 105 23.15 -14.21 12.14
N ALA A 106 23.11 -13.69 13.36
CA ALA A 106 24.15 -13.94 14.37
C ALA A 106 24.32 -15.43 14.72
N SER A 107 23.25 -16.22 14.61
CA SER A 107 23.32 -17.67 14.84
C SER A 107 23.86 -18.46 13.65
N SER A 108 23.70 -17.96 12.43
CA SER A 108 24.12 -18.66 11.20
C SER A 108 25.49 -18.17 10.68
N PHE A 109 25.76 -16.87 10.82
CA PHE A 109 26.93 -16.14 10.33
C PHE A 109 27.44 -15.16 11.41
N PRO A 110 28.19 -15.65 12.42
CA PRO A 110 28.65 -14.82 13.53
C PRO A 110 29.58 -13.67 13.10
N GLU A 111 30.43 -13.90 12.09
CA GLU A 111 31.34 -12.88 11.56
C GLU A 111 30.58 -11.72 10.91
N GLU A 112 29.61 -12.01 10.03
CA GLU A 112 28.79 -10.98 9.38
C GLU A 112 27.93 -10.18 10.38
N ALA A 113 27.47 -10.83 11.45
CA ALA A 113 26.67 -10.17 12.48
C ALA A 113 27.51 -9.30 13.43
N GLY A 114 28.77 -9.67 13.69
CA GLY A 114 29.70 -8.92 14.54
C GLY A 114 30.03 -7.53 14.00
N ASP A 115 30.09 -7.39 12.68
CA ASP A 115 30.38 -6.13 11.99
C ASP A 115 29.16 -5.20 11.86
N MET A 116 27.96 -5.68 12.21
CA MET A 116 26.74 -4.91 11.98
C MET A 116 26.56 -3.79 13.02
N PRO A 117 26.45 -2.51 12.63
CA PRO A 117 26.23 -1.42 13.57
C PRO A 117 24.78 -1.43 14.08
N LEU A 118 24.56 -2.06 15.24
CA LEU A 118 23.24 -2.31 15.82
C LEU A 118 22.42 -1.03 16.08
N ARG A 119 23.07 0.06 16.51
CA ARG A 119 22.37 1.34 16.74
C ARG A 119 22.10 2.06 15.42
N ALA A 120 23.09 2.16 14.55
CA ALA A 120 22.95 2.87 13.28
C ALA A 120 21.87 2.25 12.40
N SER A 121 21.82 0.91 12.28
CA SER A 121 20.78 0.24 11.48
C SER A 121 19.38 0.39 12.06
N ALA A 122 19.22 0.48 13.39
CA ALA A 122 17.92 0.77 13.99
C ALA A 122 17.47 2.21 13.69
N VAL A 123 18.40 3.17 13.76
CA VAL A 123 18.15 4.58 13.40
C VAL A 123 17.80 4.70 11.93
N VAL A 124 18.51 4.04 11.03
CA VAL A 124 18.20 4.02 9.58
C VAL A 124 16.78 3.49 9.34
N VAL A 125 16.39 2.37 9.96
CA VAL A 125 15.02 1.84 9.84
C VAL A 125 13.99 2.83 10.37
N ALA A 126 14.26 3.49 11.50
CA ALA A 126 13.36 4.50 12.06
C ALA A 126 13.25 5.75 11.16
N ILE A 127 14.35 6.19 10.54
CA ILE A 127 14.35 7.32 9.59
C ILE A 127 13.54 6.95 8.35
N ILE A 128 13.74 5.76 7.78
CA ILE A 128 12.96 5.29 6.62
C ILE A 128 11.49 5.16 6.98
N ALA A 129 11.16 4.63 8.17
CA ALA A 129 9.80 4.57 8.68
C ALA A 129 9.18 5.97 8.82
N GLY A 130 9.93 6.94 9.35
CA GLY A 130 9.52 8.34 9.45
C GLY A 130 9.26 8.97 8.09
N ALA A 131 10.17 8.80 7.14
CA ALA A 131 10.02 9.33 5.79
C ALA A 131 8.77 8.75 5.08
N LEU A 132 8.59 7.43 5.12
CA LEU A 132 7.43 6.79 4.51
C LEU A 132 6.13 7.12 5.24
N ALA A 133 6.16 7.29 6.57
CA ALA A 133 5.01 7.74 7.34
C ALA A 133 4.58 9.18 6.98
N VAL A 134 5.55 10.08 6.79
CA VAL A 134 5.27 11.45 6.32
C VAL A 134 4.66 11.42 4.91
N MET A 135 5.22 10.65 3.98
CA MET A 135 4.67 10.50 2.63
C MET A 135 3.23 9.96 2.67
N ASN A 136 2.99 8.96 3.49
CA ASN A 136 1.68 8.34 3.68
C ASN A 136 0.66 9.33 4.28
N GLY A 137 1.05 10.10 5.31
CA GLY A 137 0.20 11.14 5.90
C GLY A 137 -0.09 12.30 4.95
N LEU A 138 0.87 12.70 4.10
CA LEU A 138 0.66 13.74 3.10
C LEU A 138 -0.41 13.34 2.07
N GLY A 139 -0.50 12.06 1.73
CA GLY A 139 -1.53 11.56 0.82
C GLY A 139 -2.95 11.68 1.37
N ILE A 140 -3.14 11.52 2.69
CA ILE A 140 -4.46 11.61 3.32
C ILE A 140 -4.87 13.08 3.59
N ARG A 141 -3.91 14.00 3.68
CA ARG A 141 -4.16 15.41 4.00
C ARG A 141 -5.22 16.06 3.09
N SER A 142 -5.27 15.67 1.81
CA SER A 142 -6.23 16.20 0.84
C SER A 142 -7.69 15.82 1.15
N GLU A 143 -7.91 14.76 1.93
CA GLU A 143 -9.22 14.21 2.28
C GLU A 143 -9.87 14.89 3.50
N TRP A 144 -9.35 16.05 3.92
CA TRP A 144 -9.89 16.82 5.04
C TRP A 144 -11.39 17.10 4.92
N MET A 145 -11.87 17.31 3.69
CA MET A 145 -13.29 17.56 3.42
C MET A 145 -14.15 16.35 3.77
N THR A 146 -13.74 15.15 3.36
CA THR A 146 -14.39 13.87 3.68
C THR A 146 -14.52 13.69 5.20
N VAL A 147 -13.46 14.02 5.94
CA VAL A 147 -13.45 13.95 7.41
C VAL A 147 -14.40 14.95 8.04
N LEU A 148 -14.40 16.21 7.59
CA LEU A 148 -15.31 17.22 8.11
C LEU A 148 -16.77 16.89 7.82
N GLN A 149 -17.07 16.39 6.62
CA GLN A 149 -18.41 15.96 6.24
C GLN A 149 -18.92 14.82 7.12
N PHE A 150 -18.05 13.86 7.48
CA PHE A 150 -18.40 12.78 8.40
C PHE A 150 -18.74 13.29 9.81
N PHE A 151 -17.94 14.21 10.35
CA PHE A 151 -18.16 14.75 11.69
C PHE A 151 -19.34 15.73 11.77
N ASN A 152 -19.64 16.42 10.68
CA ASN A 152 -20.76 17.38 10.59
C ASN A 152 -21.93 16.82 9.78
N ARG A 153 -22.09 15.48 9.75
CA ARG A 153 -23.13 14.82 8.98
C ARG A 153 -24.52 15.16 9.52
N THR A 154 -25.47 15.35 8.60
CA THR A 154 -26.88 15.58 8.91
C THR A 154 -27.75 14.51 8.24
N PRO A 155 -28.81 14.02 8.91
CA PRO A 155 -29.71 13.04 8.31
C PRO A 155 -30.54 13.68 7.19
N PHE A 156 -30.79 12.90 6.13
CA PHE A 156 -31.67 13.32 5.04
C PHE A 156 -33.15 13.01 5.35
N GLY A 157 -33.43 12.10 6.29
CA GLY A 157 -34.78 11.69 6.66
C GLY A 157 -35.41 10.74 5.63
N LYS A 158 -34.61 10.18 4.74
CA LYS A 158 -35.04 9.24 3.70
C LYS A 158 -34.13 8.03 3.74
N SER A 159 -34.73 6.86 3.92
CA SER A 159 -34.02 5.58 3.95
C SER A 159 -34.03 4.92 2.57
N ASP A 160 -32.95 4.23 2.25
CA ASP A 160 -32.87 3.41 1.06
C ASP A 160 -33.74 2.14 1.18
N PRO A 161 -34.30 1.63 0.07
CA PRO A 161 -35.23 0.50 0.10
C PRO A 161 -34.57 -0.87 0.29
N LEU A 162 -33.25 -1.00 0.15
CA LEU A 162 -32.54 -2.29 0.14
C LEU A 162 -31.92 -2.64 1.49
N PHE A 163 -31.22 -1.69 2.09
CA PHE A 163 -30.48 -1.81 3.35
C PHE A 163 -31.11 -1.01 4.50
N GLY A 164 -32.11 -0.18 4.23
CA GLY A 164 -32.81 0.61 5.25
C GLY A 164 -31.91 1.64 5.94
N LYS A 165 -30.89 2.16 5.25
CA LYS A 165 -29.97 3.19 5.75
C LYS A 165 -30.41 4.56 5.24
N ASP A 166 -30.25 5.58 6.08
CA ASP A 166 -30.46 6.96 5.64
C ASP A 166 -29.46 7.34 4.54
N ILE A 167 -29.85 8.18 3.60
CA ILE A 167 -28.96 8.67 2.52
C ILE A 167 -27.66 9.28 3.09
N ALA A 168 -27.69 9.86 4.29
CA ALA A 168 -26.51 10.37 5.00
C ALA A 168 -25.40 9.32 5.16
N PHE A 169 -25.76 8.05 5.31
CA PHE A 169 -24.81 6.94 5.40
C PHE A 169 -23.95 6.83 4.13
N TYR A 170 -24.56 6.95 2.96
CA TYR A 170 -23.86 6.82 1.67
C TYR A 170 -23.06 8.07 1.30
N VAL A 171 -23.55 9.25 1.68
CA VAL A 171 -22.91 10.54 1.33
C VAL A 171 -21.77 10.89 2.29
N PHE A 172 -21.90 10.57 3.58
CA PHE A 172 -20.95 11.01 4.60
C PHE A 172 -20.15 9.87 5.25
N GLU A 173 -20.79 8.73 5.55
CA GLU A 173 -20.14 7.64 6.29
C GLU A 173 -19.31 6.73 5.39
N ILE A 174 -19.85 6.29 4.25
CA ILE A 174 -19.14 5.41 3.31
C ILE A 174 -17.85 6.04 2.78
N PRO A 175 -17.81 7.30 2.31
CA PRO A 175 -16.57 7.90 1.82
C PRO A 175 -15.50 7.99 2.91
N PHE A 176 -15.88 8.32 4.15
CA PHE A 176 -14.95 8.36 5.28
C PHE A 176 -14.41 6.98 5.65
N LEU A 177 -15.28 5.97 5.73
CA LEU A 177 -14.87 4.60 6.02
C LEU A 177 -14.00 4.02 4.91
N ALA A 178 -14.31 4.32 3.64
CA ALA A 178 -13.52 3.91 2.48
C ALA A 178 -12.14 4.59 2.47
N MET A 179 -12.07 5.89 2.78
CA MET A 179 -10.81 6.61 2.95
C MET A 179 -9.95 5.97 4.05
N LEU A 180 -10.53 5.70 5.22
CA LEU A 180 -9.82 5.08 6.35
C LEU A 180 -9.35 3.66 6.01
N GLN A 181 -10.21 2.87 5.38
CA GLN A 181 -9.91 1.51 4.94
C GLN A 181 -8.78 1.50 3.90
N GLY A 182 -8.83 2.37 2.89
CA GLY A 182 -7.82 2.49 1.85
C GLY A 182 -6.46 2.93 2.41
N TRP A 183 -6.46 3.90 3.31
CA TRP A 183 -5.25 4.34 3.99
C TRP A 183 -4.64 3.24 4.87
N LEU A 184 -5.47 2.53 5.64
CA LEU A 184 -5.01 1.43 6.49
C LEU A 184 -4.46 0.28 5.62
N LEU A 185 -5.14 -0.07 4.54
CA LEU A 185 -4.70 -1.10 3.59
C LEU A 185 -3.33 -0.73 2.99
N ASN A 186 -3.18 0.49 2.48
CA ASN A 186 -1.92 0.99 1.92
C ASN A 186 -0.79 0.93 2.96
N THR A 187 -1.07 1.39 4.19
CA THR A 187 -0.12 1.36 5.30
C THR A 187 0.29 -0.08 5.65
N LEU A 188 -0.65 -1.02 5.71
CA LEU A 188 -0.34 -2.42 5.98
C LEU A 188 0.46 -3.08 4.85
N ILE A 189 0.19 -2.74 3.59
CA ILE A 189 0.97 -3.22 2.43
C ILE A 189 2.40 -2.69 2.49
N MET A 190 2.59 -1.39 2.74
CA MET A 190 3.93 -0.81 2.92
C MET A 190 4.67 -1.45 4.11
N ALA A 191 3.96 -1.70 5.22
CA ALA A 191 4.52 -2.39 6.38
C ALA A 191 4.97 -3.81 6.00
N LEU A 192 4.13 -4.56 5.27
CA LEU A 192 4.41 -5.90 4.77
C LEU A 192 5.65 -5.90 3.87
N MET A 193 5.73 -4.98 2.91
CA MET A 193 6.87 -4.85 2.00
C MET A 193 8.17 -4.59 2.77
N GLY A 194 8.14 -3.69 3.77
CA GLY A 194 9.32 -3.43 4.59
C GLY A 194 9.74 -4.62 5.46
N VAL A 195 8.80 -5.36 6.05
CA VAL A 195 9.10 -6.61 6.78
C VAL A 195 9.70 -7.65 5.84
N ALA A 196 9.07 -7.86 4.67
CA ALA A 196 9.54 -8.82 3.69
C ALA A 196 10.95 -8.48 3.18
N LEU A 197 11.23 -7.21 2.91
CA LEU A 197 12.56 -6.74 2.50
C LEU A 197 13.61 -6.99 3.58
N ILE A 198 13.33 -6.64 4.84
CA ILE A 198 14.26 -6.86 5.95
C ILE A 198 14.57 -8.35 6.14
N VAL A 199 13.54 -9.20 6.08
CA VAL A 199 13.71 -10.66 6.19
C VAL A 199 14.49 -11.21 5.00
N PHE A 200 14.19 -10.77 3.79
CA PHE A 200 14.88 -11.19 2.58
C PHE A 200 16.37 -10.85 2.63
N LEU A 201 16.71 -9.60 2.97
CA LEU A 201 18.11 -9.15 3.07
C LEU A 201 18.90 -9.94 4.13
N ALA A 202 18.27 -10.27 5.25
CA ALA A 202 18.91 -11.05 6.31
C ALA A 202 19.05 -12.54 5.97
N ALA A 203 18.11 -13.11 5.22
CA ALA A 203 18.18 -14.50 4.77
C ALA A 203 19.09 -14.68 3.53
N PHE A 204 19.45 -13.60 2.84
CA PHE A 204 20.18 -13.64 1.57
C PHE A 204 21.51 -14.40 1.60
N PRO A 205 22.41 -14.22 2.59
CA PRO A 205 23.66 -14.97 2.67
C PRO A 205 23.43 -16.49 2.72
N ARG A 206 22.49 -16.91 3.57
CA ARG A 206 22.09 -18.31 3.71
C ARG A 206 21.47 -18.90 2.44
N MET A 207 20.59 -18.14 1.79
CA MET A 207 19.95 -18.57 0.55
C MET A 207 20.97 -18.75 -0.58
N ARG A 208 22.02 -17.92 -0.60
CA ARG A 208 23.12 -17.99 -1.56
C ARG A 208 23.99 -19.24 -1.34
N GLU A 209 24.31 -19.57 -0.10
CA GLU A 209 25.14 -20.75 0.21
C GLU A 209 24.38 -22.06 0.03
N GLU A 210 23.16 -22.15 0.54
CA GLU A 210 22.37 -23.38 0.52
C GLU A 210 21.59 -23.58 -0.81
N ASN A 211 21.67 -22.61 -1.73
CA ASN A 211 20.93 -22.53 -3.00
C ASN A 211 19.43 -22.89 -2.86
N ARG A 212 18.82 -22.49 -1.73
CA ARG A 212 17.42 -22.78 -1.41
C ARG A 212 16.75 -21.59 -0.75
N ILE A 213 15.44 -21.47 -0.95
CA ILE A 213 14.65 -20.43 -0.29
C ILE A 213 14.54 -20.77 1.20
N TYR A 214 15.07 -19.88 2.04
CA TYR A 214 15.00 -19.99 3.49
C TYR A 214 14.25 -18.80 4.07
N ILE A 215 13.23 -19.08 4.89
CA ILE A 215 12.52 -18.06 5.67
C ILE A 215 12.54 -18.52 7.13
N PRO A 216 13.05 -17.71 8.07
CA PRO A 216 13.05 -18.05 9.49
C PRO A 216 11.64 -18.30 10.04
N SER A 217 11.50 -19.19 11.03
CA SER A 217 10.18 -19.56 11.58
C SER A 217 9.43 -18.35 12.18
N HIS A 218 10.14 -17.49 12.91
CA HIS A 218 9.57 -16.25 13.48
C HIS A 218 9.12 -15.27 12.39
N ALA A 219 9.92 -15.12 11.32
CA ALA A 219 9.59 -14.26 10.19
C ALA A 219 8.34 -14.76 9.45
N ARG A 220 8.20 -16.08 9.26
CA ARG A 220 6.99 -16.69 8.69
C ARG A 220 5.76 -16.34 9.51
N SER A 221 5.83 -16.49 10.84
CA SER A 221 4.70 -16.20 11.73
C SER A 221 4.31 -14.73 11.68
N HIS A 222 5.29 -13.82 11.76
CA HIS A 222 5.05 -12.38 11.69
C HIS A 222 4.43 -11.96 10.36
N LEU A 223 4.99 -12.44 9.23
CA LEU A 223 4.42 -12.20 7.90
C LEU A 223 3.01 -12.78 7.78
N SER A 224 2.76 -13.98 8.29
CA SER A 224 1.44 -14.63 8.22
C SER A 224 0.37 -13.80 8.95
N ILE A 225 0.66 -13.30 10.15
CA ILE A 225 -0.26 -12.42 10.90
C ILE A 225 -0.47 -11.11 10.12
N LEU A 226 0.60 -10.51 9.61
CA LEU A 226 0.52 -9.23 8.91
C LEU A 226 -0.32 -9.36 7.63
N VAL A 227 -0.12 -10.43 6.85
CA VAL A 227 -0.97 -10.74 5.68
C VAL A 227 -2.41 -11.01 6.10
N ALA A 228 -2.64 -11.75 7.19
CA ALA A 228 -4.01 -12.02 7.67
C ALA A 228 -4.77 -10.73 7.99
N VAL A 229 -4.13 -9.79 8.70
CA VAL A 229 -4.71 -8.48 8.99
C VAL A 229 -4.96 -7.68 7.71
N THR A 230 -4.00 -7.66 6.77
CA THR A 230 -4.18 -7.00 5.48
C THR A 230 -5.36 -7.56 4.69
N VAL A 231 -5.53 -8.89 4.67
CA VAL A 231 -6.66 -9.56 3.99
C VAL A 231 -7.99 -9.22 4.67
N LEU A 232 -8.05 -9.10 6.00
CA LEU A 232 -9.26 -8.66 6.70
C LEU A 232 -9.61 -7.21 6.38
N VAL A 233 -8.63 -6.31 6.33
CA VAL A 233 -8.85 -4.91 5.94
C VAL A 233 -9.30 -4.80 4.49
N TRP A 234 -8.75 -5.65 3.60
CA TRP A 234 -9.24 -5.76 2.22
C TRP A 234 -10.69 -6.26 2.17
N GLY A 235 -11.03 -7.28 2.96
CA GLY A 235 -12.40 -7.79 3.13
C GLY A 235 -13.38 -6.74 3.66
N ALA A 236 -12.95 -5.91 4.61
CA ALA A 236 -13.74 -4.78 5.10
C ALA A 236 -14.03 -3.75 3.99
N GLY A 237 -13.12 -3.57 3.03
CA GLY A 237 -13.35 -2.75 1.83
C GLY A 237 -14.49 -3.30 0.97
N MET A 238 -14.55 -4.62 0.77
CA MET A 238 -15.67 -5.25 0.05
C MET A 238 -16.99 -5.15 0.82
N TRP A 239 -16.94 -5.21 2.15
CA TRP A 239 -18.13 -4.96 2.97
C TRP A 239 -18.66 -3.52 2.79
N LEU A 240 -17.79 -2.53 2.63
CA LEU A 240 -18.20 -1.16 2.29
C LEU A 240 -18.75 -1.06 0.86
N GLU A 241 -18.12 -1.73 -0.10
CA GLU A 241 -18.57 -1.76 -1.51
C GLU A 241 -19.99 -2.31 -1.66
N ARG A 242 -20.42 -3.21 -0.78
CA ARG A 242 -21.78 -3.74 -0.70
C ARG A 242 -22.85 -2.65 -0.79
N PHE A 243 -22.58 -1.50 -0.19
CA PHE A 243 -23.51 -0.37 -0.12
C PHE A 243 -23.53 0.46 -1.41
N ASN A 244 -22.47 0.40 -2.22
CA ASN A 244 -22.37 1.14 -3.48
C ASN A 244 -23.24 0.55 -4.60
N ILE A 245 -23.86 -0.62 -4.39
CA ILE A 245 -24.80 -1.23 -5.35
C ILE A 245 -25.97 -0.29 -5.68
N LEU A 246 -26.40 0.52 -4.72
CA LEU A 246 -27.48 1.50 -4.93
C LEU A 246 -27.06 2.69 -5.81
N LEU A 247 -25.77 2.86 -6.08
CA LEU A 247 -25.20 3.92 -6.91
C LEU A 247 -24.78 3.40 -8.29
N SER A 248 -25.26 2.20 -8.67
CA SER A 248 -24.96 1.57 -9.97
C SER A 248 -25.52 2.38 -11.13
N GLN A 249 -24.72 2.46 -12.21
CA GLN A 249 -25.08 3.11 -13.48
C GLN A 249 -25.20 2.09 -14.62
N GLU A 250 -25.09 0.79 -14.34
CA GLU A 250 -24.91 -0.26 -15.35
C GLU A 250 -26.24 -0.74 -15.98
N GLY A 251 -27.39 -0.26 -15.49
CA GLY A 251 -28.72 -0.60 -16.01
C GLY A 251 -29.43 0.56 -16.70
N VAL A 252 -30.63 0.29 -17.25
CA VAL A 252 -31.50 1.28 -17.94
C VAL A 252 -31.87 2.47 -17.05
N VAL A 253 -31.89 2.26 -15.73
CA VAL A 253 -32.19 3.29 -14.73
C VAL A 253 -31.06 3.35 -13.71
N PHE A 254 -30.73 4.57 -13.28
CA PHE A 254 -29.77 4.80 -12.21
C PHE A 254 -30.27 4.16 -10.90
N GLY A 255 -29.44 3.29 -10.30
CA GLY A 255 -29.78 2.57 -9.08
C GLY A 255 -29.51 1.07 -9.18
N ALA A 256 -29.81 0.34 -8.11
CA ALA A 256 -29.56 -1.11 -8.06
C ALA A 256 -30.49 -1.87 -9.01
N GLY A 257 -29.92 -2.43 -10.08
CA GLY A 257 -30.63 -3.33 -11.00
C GLY A 257 -30.75 -4.77 -10.47
N TYR A 258 -31.48 -5.62 -11.20
CA TYR A 258 -31.64 -7.03 -10.83
C TYR A 258 -30.30 -7.77 -10.73
N THR A 259 -29.40 -7.56 -11.69
CA THR A 259 -28.03 -8.11 -11.69
C THR A 259 -27.24 -7.65 -10.47
N ASP A 260 -27.34 -6.37 -10.10
CA ASP A 260 -26.61 -5.84 -8.95
C ASP A 260 -27.08 -6.48 -7.63
N VAL A 261 -28.39 -6.61 -7.44
CA VAL A 261 -28.95 -7.14 -6.19
C VAL A 261 -28.75 -8.64 -6.06
N HIS A 262 -28.91 -9.43 -7.13
CA HIS A 262 -28.88 -10.89 -7.02
C HIS A 262 -27.50 -11.48 -7.30
N VAL A 263 -26.70 -10.86 -8.17
CA VAL A 263 -25.41 -11.41 -8.60
C VAL A 263 -24.25 -10.70 -7.92
N ARG A 264 -24.18 -9.36 -8.04
CA ARG A 264 -23.07 -8.60 -7.50
C ARG A 264 -23.05 -8.61 -5.97
N LEU A 265 -24.20 -8.43 -5.33
CA LEU A 265 -24.32 -8.50 -3.87
C LEU A 265 -23.89 -9.88 -3.33
N PHE A 266 -24.34 -10.95 -3.99
CA PHE A 266 -23.96 -12.32 -3.65
C PHE A 266 -22.45 -12.52 -3.77
N ALA A 267 -21.85 -12.09 -4.89
CA ALA A 267 -20.41 -12.14 -5.11
C ALA A 267 -19.62 -11.42 -4.01
N ILE A 268 -20.04 -10.20 -3.65
CA ILE A 268 -19.41 -9.43 -2.57
C ILE A 268 -19.45 -10.19 -1.24
N ASN A 269 -20.61 -10.75 -0.87
CA ASN A 269 -20.76 -11.51 0.36
C ASN A 269 -19.87 -12.76 0.41
N VAL A 270 -19.76 -13.48 -0.72
CA VAL A 270 -18.86 -14.64 -0.84
C VAL A 270 -17.41 -14.22 -0.64
N MET A 271 -16.97 -13.11 -1.24
CA MET A 271 -15.59 -12.63 -1.09
C MET A 271 -15.29 -12.16 0.34
N ILE A 272 -16.24 -11.52 1.03
CA ILE A 272 -16.09 -11.15 2.45
C ILE A 272 -15.89 -12.41 3.28
N ALA A 273 -16.75 -13.41 3.13
CA ALA A 273 -16.63 -14.68 3.86
C ALA A 273 -15.29 -15.37 3.56
N LEU A 274 -14.89 -15.41 2.29
CA LEU A 274 -13.63 -16.00 1.87
C LEU A 274 -12.42 -15.26 2.46
N SER A 275 -12.46 -13.92 2.54
CA SER A 275 -11.39 -13.14 3.17
C SER A 275 -11.19 -13.49 4.64
N VAL A 276 -12.29 -13.71 5.38
CA VAL A 276 -12.27 -14.16 6.77
C VAL A 276 -11.69 -15.57 6.87
N VAL A 277 -12.10 -16.49 5.99
CA VAL A 277 -11.57 -17.86 5.96
C VAL A 277 -10.07 -17.86 5.66
N VAL A 278 -9.61 -17.09 4.67
CA VAL A 278 -8.18 -16.98 4.32
C VAL A 278 -7.38 -16.39 5.47
N ALA A 279 -7.87 -15.34 6.13
CA ALA A 279 -7.23 -14.77 7.31
C ALA A 279 -7.15 -15.79 8.46
N ALA A 280 -8.23 -16.55 8.71
CA ALA A 280 -8.23 -17.60 9.72
C ALA A 280 -7.22 -18.72 9.40
N LEU A 281 -7.08 -19.12 8.13
CA LEU A 281 -6.08 -20.10 7.69
C LEU A 281 -4.64 -19.58 7.88
N LEU A 282 -4.40 -18.30 7.60
CA LEU A 282 -3.11 -17.64 7.82
C LEU A 282 -2.77 -17.55 9.32
N VAL A 283 -3.75 -17.33 10.19
CA VAL A 283 -3.53 -17.37 11.64
C VAL A 283 -3.35 -18.81 12.14
N ALA A 284 -4.12 -19.77 11.62
CA ALA A 284 -3.96 -21.19 11.95
C ALA A 284 -2.58 -21.74 11.56
N ASN A 285 -1.95 -21.14 10.54
CA ASN A 285 -0.60 -21.48 10.09
C ASN A 285 0.49 -21.23 11.17
N LEU A 286 0.18 -20.47 12.24
CA LEU A 286 1.08 -20.31 13.38
C LEU A 286 1.21 -21.59 14.22
N TYR A 287 0.15 -22.39 14.27
CA TYR A 287 0.06 -23.58 15.12
C TYR A 287 0.15 -24.87 14.33
N LYS A 288 -0.38 -24.89 13.10
CA LYS A 288 -0.40 -26.04 12.19
C LYS A 288 0.31 -25.67 10.90
N ARG A 289 0.93 -26.64 10.20
CA ARG A 289 1.66 -26.40 8.95
C ARG A 289 0.72 -26.25 7.73
N THR A 290 -0.22 -25.31 7.80
CA THR A 290 -1.31 -25.10 6.82
C THR A 290 -0.97 -24.10 5.71
N TRP A 291 0.30 -23.68 5.58
CA TRP A 291 0.75 -22.68 4.59
C TRP A 291 0.29 -22.96 3.15
N ARG A 292 0.23 -24.22 2.72
CA ARG A 292 -0.29 -24.59 1.39
C ARG A 292 -1.77 -24.22 1.22
N LEU A 293 -2.58 -24.44 2.26
CA LEU A 293 -4.00 -24.09 2.27
C LEU A 293 -4.19 -22.58 2.32
N ALA A 294 -3.34 -21.86 3.05
CA ALA A 294 -3.37 -20.40 3.09
C ALA A 294 -3.04 -19.78 1.72
N ILE A 295 -2.02 -20.30 1.03
CA ILE A 295 -1.68 -19.88 -0.34
C ILE A 295 -2.82 -20.23 -1.31
N ALA A 296 -3.33 -21.45 -1.26
CA ALA A 296 -4.44 -21.88 -2.11
C ALA A 296 -5.68 -21.00 -1.88
N GLY A 297 -6.02 -20.69 -0.62
CA GLY A 297 -7.10 -19.78 -0.27
C GLY A 297 -6.86 -18.35 -0.77
N GLY A 298 -5.63 -17.84 -0.68
CA GLY A 298 -5.26 -16.53 -1.24
C GLY A 298 -5.41 -16.47 -2.76
N ILE A 299 -4.93 -17.50 -3.48
CA ILE A 299 -5.10 -17.63 -4.94
C ILE A 299 -6.58 -17.71 -5.30
N LEU A 300 -7.34 -18.54 -4.59
CA LEU A 300 -8.79 -18.66 -4.78
C LEU A 300 -9.48 -17.33 -4.58
N LEU A 301 -9.11 -16.57 -3.55
CA LEU A 301 -9.69 -15.25 -3.25
C LEU A 301 -9.40 -14.24 -4.35
N VAL A 302 -8.16 -14.16 -4.84
CA VAL A 302 -7.80 -13.28 -5.97
C VAL A 302 -8.53 -13.72 -7.25
N GLY A 303 -8.48 -15.01 -7.58
CA GLY A 303 -9.16 -15.56 -8.77
C GLY A 303 -10.67 -15.34 -8.75
N THR A 304 -11.31 -15.60 -7.61
CA THR A 304 -12.73 -15.35 -7.39
C THR A 304 -13.06 -13.88 -7.54
N SER A 305 -12.21 -12.98 -7.03
CA SER A 305 -12.43 -11.54 -7.18
C SER A 305 -12.40 -11.08 -8.64
N LEU A 306 -11.49 -11.62 -9.46
CA LEU A 306 -11.39 -11.29 -10.88
C LEU A 306 -12.61 -11.80 -11.67
N ILE A 307 -13.04 -13.03 -11.39
CA ILE A 307 -14.16 -13.66 -12.08
C ILE A 307 -15.48 -13.00 -11.67
N LEU A 308 -15.77 -12.94 -10.37
CA LEU A 308 -17.08 -12.50 -9.87
C LEU A 308 -17.30 -10.99 -9.98
N ARG A 309 -16.24 -10.17 -9.93
CA ARG A 309 -16.36 -8.71 -10.12
C ARG A 309 -16.16 -8.27 -11.57
N GLY A 310 -15.36 -9.00 -12.35
CA GLY A 310 -15.06 -8.63 -13.73
C GLY A 310 -15.97 -9.29 -14.76
N LEU A 311 -16.03 -10.62 -14.78
CA LEU A 311 -16.64 -11.37 -15.88
C LEU A 311 -18.13 -11.63 -15.68
N VAL A 312 -18.54 -12.02 -14.47
CA VAL A 312 -19.91 -12.50 -14.21
C VAL A 312 -20.98 -11.42 -14.39
N PRO A 313 -20.82 -10.16 -13.93
CA PRO A 313 -21.83 -9.12 -14.12
C PRO A 313 -22.09 -8.83 -15.60
N GLY A 314 -21.03 -8.75 -16.41
CA GLY A 314 -21.15 -8.50 -17.85
C GLY A 314 -21.85 -9.63 -18.61
N ILE A 315 -21.66 -10.88 -18.20
CA ILE A 315 -22.36 -12.03 -18.80
C ILE A 315 -23.85 -11.99 -18.44
N VAL A 316 -24.19 -11.80 -17.16
CA VAL A 316 -25.61 -11.79 -16.75
C VAL A 316 -26.33 -10.60 -17.36
N GLN A 317 -25.71 -9.42 -17.40
CA GLN A 317 -26.31 -8.23 -18.01
C GLN A 317 -26.61 -8.49 -19.50
N LYS A 318 -25.63 -9.00 -20.26
CA LYS A 318 -25.77 -9.23 -21.70
C LYS A 318 -26.73 -10.35 -22.08
N TYR A 319 -26.76 -11.44 -21.31
CA TYR A 319 -27.50 -12.65 -21.70
C TYR A 319 -28.82 -12.87 -20.98
N VAL A 320 -29.05 -12.21 -19.84
CA VAL A 320 -30.27 -12.38 -19.04
C VAL A 320 -31.07 -11.09 -18.95
N VAL A 321 -30.40 -9.93 -18.83
CA VAL A 321 -31.08 -8.66 -18.56
C VAL A 321 -31.38 -7.88 -19.82
N GLU A 322 -30.40 -7.57 -20.66
CA GLU A 322 -30.59 -6.84 -21.93
C GLU A 322 -31.72 -7.41 -22.82
N PRO A 323 -31.89 -8.75 -22.94
CA PRO A 323 -32.99 -9.31 -23.74
C PRO A 323 -34.39 -9.05 -23.16
N ASN A 324 -34.50 -8.84 -21.84
CA ASN A 324 -35.77 -8.64 -21.13
C ASN A 324 -36.05 -7.15 -20.85
N GLU A 325 -35.11 -6.23 -21.13
CA GLU A 325 -35.29 -4.78 -20.93
C GLU A 325 -36.16 -4.11 -21.99
N PHE A 326 -36.37 -4.78 -23.14
CA PHE A 326 -37.12 -4.26 -24.30
C PHE A 326 -38.37 -5.08 -24.65
N SER A 327 -38.71 -6.11 -23.88
CA SER A 327 -39.93 -6.93 -24.05
C SER A 327 -41.05 -6.46 -23.13
#